data_AF-A0A3C0BV31-F1
#
_entry.id   AF-A0A3C0BV31-F1
#
_cell.length_a   1.000
_cell.length_b   1.000
_cell.length_c   1.000
_cell.angle_alpha   90.00
_cell.angle_beta   90.00
_cell.angle_gamma   90.00
#
_symmetry.space_group_name_H-M   'P 1'
#
loop_
_entity.id
_entity.type
_entity.pdbx_description
1 polymer ?
#
loop_
_entity_poly.entity_id
_entity_poly.type
_entity_poly.pdbx_seq_one_letter_code
_entity_poly.pdbx_strand_id
1 'polypeptide(L)'
;TGRMMQGRRYSEGLHQALEAKEHVTIQPENQTLATITFQNYFRLYGKLAGMTGTAITEADEFLDIYGLEVVEVPTNATMIREDEDDEVYRTANEKYRAIIALIKEARKRGQPMLVGTTSIEKSEILAALLKKDKVPHQVLNARYHEQEAHIIAQAGVPGSVTIATNM
;
A
#
# COMPACT_ATOMS: atom_id res chain seq x y z
N THR A 1 -21.42 10.04 17.52
CA THR A 1 -22.17 10.37 16.28
C THR A 1 -23.63 9.95 16.32
N GLY A 2 -24.08 9.09 17.26
CA GLY A 2 -25.47 8.62 17.30
C GLY A 2 -25.86 7.68 16.16
N ARG A 3 -24.88 7.22 15.36
CA ARG A 3 -25.12 6.34 14.21
C ARG A 3 -25.15 4.88 14.65
N MET A 4 -26.17 4.15 14.22
CA MET A 4 -26.28 2.70 14.39
C MET A 4 -25.15 2.02 13.61
N MET A 5 -24.43 1.10 14.26
CA MET A 5 -23.35 0.31 13.65
C MET A 5 -23.79 -1.14 13.44
N GLN A 6 -24.67 -1.36 12.48
CA GLN A 6 -25.13 -2.71 12.11
C GLN A 6 -23.94 -3.59 11.72
N GLY A 7 -23.92 -4.82 12.23
CA GLY A 7 -22.84 -5.80 12.00
C GLY A 7 -21.70 -5.77 13.03
N ARG A 8 -21.62 -4.77 13.91
CA ARG A 8 -20.68 -4.80 15.04
C ARG A 8 -21.31 -5.49 16.26
N ARG A 9 -20.56 -6.39 16.88
CA ARG A 9 -20.93 -7.05 18.14
C ARG A 9 -19.92 -6.69 19.23
N TYR A 10 -20.34 -6.75 20.48
CA TYR A 10 -19.44 -6.64 21.62
C TYR A 10 -18.72 -7.98 21.83
N SER A 11 -17.43 -7.94 22.14
CA SER A 11 -16.60 -9.14 22.31
C SER A 11 -16.79 -9.80 23.69
N GLU A 12 -16.19 -10.98 23.88
CA GLU A 12 -16.08 -11.66 25.18
C GLU A 12 -17.44 -11.99 25.83
N GLY A 13 -18.42 -12.43 25.03
CA GLY A 13 -19.75 -12.76 25.53
C GLY A 13 -20.64 -11.57 25.92
N LEU A 14 -20.13 -10.33 25.88
CA LEU A 14 -20.88 -9.15 26.32
C LEU A 14 -22.11 -8.88 25.46
N HIS A 15 -22.03 -9.17 24.15
CA HIS A 15 -23.16 -8.98 23.26
C HIS A 15 -24.27 -10.00 23.54
N GLN A 16 -23.90 -11.24 23.86
CA GLN A 16 -24.82 -12.31 24.26
C GLN A 16 -25.49 -11.99 25.60
N ALA A 17 -24.76 -11.38 26.54
CA ALA A 17 -25.34 -10.92 27.80
C ALA A 17 -26.37 -9.80 27.60
N LEU A 18 -26.12 -8.88 26.66
CA LEU A 18 -27.09 -7.84 26.27
C LEU A 18 -28.29 -8.46 25.54
N GLU A 19 -28.07 -9.41 24.64
CA GLU A 19 -29.13 -10.14 23.95
C GLU A 19 -30.04 -10.87 24.96
N ALA A 20 -29.44 -11.50 25.97
CA ALA A 20 -30.18 -12.16 27.06
C ALA A 20 -30.95 -11.16 27.93
N LYS A 21 -30.34 -10.02 28.28
CA LYS A 21 -30.96 -8.95 29.08
C LYS A 21 -32.19 -8.34 28.39
N GLU A 22 -32.11 -8.12 27.08
CA GLU A 22 -33.18 -7.53 26.28
C GLU A 22 -34.14 -8.59 25.69
N HIS A 23 -34.00 -9.85 26.12
CA HIS A 23 -34.86 -10.97 25.71
C HIS A 23 -34.93 -11.20 24.19
N VAL A 24 -33.84 -10.96 23.47
CA VAL A 24 -33.73 -11.23 22.03
C VAL A 24 -33.00 -12.55 21.77
N THR A 25 -33.13 -13.08 20.55
CA THR A 25 -32.47 -14.33 20.15
C THR A 25 -30.95 -14.22 20.28
N ILE A 26 -30.37 -15.04 21.14
CA ILE A 26 -28.93 -15.08 21.39
C ILE A 26 -28.25 -15.72 20.19
N GLN A 27 -27.39 -14.97 19.50
CA GLN A 27 -26.64 -15.46 18.36
C GLN A 27 -25.32 -16.08 18.85
N PRO A 28 -24.91 -17.26 18.32
CA PRO A 28 -23.69 -17.93 18.74
C PRO A 28 -22.46 -17.04 18.55
N GLU A 29 -21.46 -17.24 19.40
CA GLU A 29 -20.18 -16.53 19.31
C GLU A 29 -19.34 -17.11 18.18
N ASN A 30 -18.68 -16.24 17.41
CA ASN A 30 -17.60 -16.68 16.52
C ASN A 30 -16.36 -16.93 17.38
N GLN A 31 -16.05 -18.19 17.65
CA GLN A 31 -14.85 -18.56 18.40
C GLN A 31 -13.65 -18.73 17.45
N THR A 32 -12.52 -18.14 17.80
CA THR A 32 -11.24 -18.41 17.11
C THR A 32 -10.77 -19.82 17.47
N LEU A 33 -10.77 -20.74 16.50
CA LEU A 33 -10.34 -22.14 16.70
C LEU A 33 -8.81 -22.30 16.69
N ALA A 34 -8.11 -21.50 15.89
CA ALA A 34 -6.67 -21.54 15.77
C ALA A 34 -6.12 -20.14 15.48
N THR A 35 -4.94 -19.85 16.02
CA THR A 35 -4.21 -18.60 15.76
C THR A 35 -2.72 -18.86 15.84
N ILE A 36 -1.96 -18.24 14.96
CA ILE A 36 -0.50 -18.18 15.01
C ILE A 36 -0.06 -16.86 14.38
N THR A 37 0.95 -16.23 14.94
CA THR A 37 1.54 -15.04 14.33
C THR A 37 2.48 -15.43 13.21
N PHE A 38 2.70 -14.57 12.22
CA PHE A 38 3.69 -14.86 11.17
C PHE A 38 5.09 -15.07 11.75
N GLN A 39 5.46 -14.32 12.80
CA GLN A 39 6.75 -14.52 13.48
C GLN A 39 6.91 -15.98 13.94
N ASN A 40 5.92 -16.49 14.67
CA ASN A 40 5.98 -17.85 15.21
C ASN A 40 5.83 -18.91 14.10
N TYR A 41 5.00 -18.65 13.09
CA TYR A 41 4.80 -19.56 11.97
C TYR A 41 6.09 -19.81 11.19
N PHE A 42 6.84 -18.76 10.84
CA PHE A 42 8.10 -18.90 10.10
C PHE A 42 9.22 -19.54 10.93
N ARG A 43 9.19 -19.42 12.26
CA ARG A 43 10.14 -20.10 13.15
C ARG A 43 9.96 -21.62 13.22
N LEU A 44 8.84 -22.16 12.73
CA LEU A 44 8.61 -23.61 12.65
C LEU A 44 9.42 -24.28 11.54
N TYR A 45 9.94 -23.51 10.57
CA TYR A 45 10.72 -24.05 9.46
C TYR A 45 12.13 -24.41 9.92
N GLY A 46 12.60 -25.62 9.58
CA GLY A 46 13.96 -26.05 9.89
C GLY A 46 15.05 -25.24 9.18
N LYS A 47 14.71 -24.56 8.07
CA LYS A 47 15.57 -23.60 7.37
C LYS A 47 14.70 -22.45 6.88
N LEU A 48 15.12 -21.22 7.17
CA LEU A 48 14.45 -20.00 6.77
C LEU A 48 15.44 -19.09 6.01
N ALA A 49 14.97 -18.47 4.92
CA ALA A 49 15.71 -17.50 4.13
C ALA A 49 14.71 -16.57 3.42
N GLY A 50 15.16 -15.38 3.02
CA GLY A 50 14.33 -14.38 2.33
C GLY A 50 15.16 -13.46 1.43
N MET A 51 14.47 -12.74 0.55
CA MET A 51 15.06 -11.74 -0.34
C MET A 51 14.21 -10.48 -0.35
N THR A 52 14.85 -9.31 -0.27
CA THR A 52 14.21 -8.00 -0.36
C THR A 52 15.24 -6.94 -0.77
N GLY A 53 14.78 -5.81 -1.29
CA GLY A 53 15.64 -4.69 -1.67
C GLY A 53 16.02 -3.74 -0.53
N THR A 54 15.37 -3.85 0.64
CA THR A 54 15.44 -2.81 1.70
C THR A 54 15.63 -3.36 3.12
N ALA A 55 16.14 -4.58 3.30
CA ALA A 55 16.24 -5.20 4.64
C ALA A 55 17.32 -4.61 5.56
N ILE A 56 18.28 -3.83 5.04
CA ILE A 56 19.46 -3.44 5.83
C ILE A 56 19.11 -2.56 7.03
N THR A 57 18.05 -1.76 6.93
CA THR A 57 17.58 -0.91 8.05
C THR A 57 16.93 -1.71 9.16
N GLU A 58 16.34 -2.87 8.83
CA GLU A 58 15.63 -3.75 9.76
C GLU A 58 16.45 -5.00 10.13
N ALA A 59 17.78 -4.97 9.90
CA ALA A 59 18.64 -6.13 10.08
C ALA A 59 18.62 -6.67 11.51
N ASP A 60 18.61 -5.77 12.50
CA ASP A 60 18.55 -6.13 13.92
C ASP A 60 17.22 -6.83 14.26
N GLU A 61 16.09 -6.35 13.71
CA GLU A 61 14.79 -6.99 13.92
C GLU A 61 14.72 -8.39 13.27
N PHE A 62 15.29 -8.54 12.07
CA PHE A 62 15.38 -9.85 11.41
C PHE A 62 16.22 -10.86 12.21
N LEU A 63 17.32 -10.40 12.79
CA LEU A 63 18.19 -11.22 13.62
C LEU A 63 17.49 -11.62 14.93
N ASP A 64 16.87 -10.66 15.63
CA ASP A 64 16.23 -10.89 16.93
C ASP A 64 14.99 -11.78 16.83
N ILE A 65 14.15 -11.58 15.80
CA ILE A 65 12.88 -12.30 15.66
C ILE A 65 13.09 -13.66 14.98
N TYR A 66 13.90 -13.70 13.93
CA TYR A 66 13.99 -14.86 13.04
C TYR A 66 15.37 -15.55 13.04
N GLY A 67 16.39 -14.96 13.68
CA GLY A 67 17.76 -15.44 13.58
C GLY A 67 18.34 -15.30 12.17
N LEU A 68 17.83 -14.32 11.40
CA LEU A 68 18.24 -14.09 10.02
C LEU A 68 19.26 -12.96 9.94
N GLU A 69 20.44 -13.28 9.43
CA GLU A 69 21.43 -12.27 9.05
C GLU A 69 21.05 -11.63 7.71
N VAL A 70 21.16 -10.31 7.63
CA VAL A 70 20.94 -9.55 6.40
C VAL A 70 22.29 -9.27 5.75
N VAL A 71 22.45 -9.73 4.51
CA VAL A 71 23.65 -9.51 3.71
C VAL A 71 23.30 -8.64 2.51
N GLU A 72 24.03 -7.53 2.36
CA GLU A 72 23.90 -6.68 1.19
C GLU A 72 24.57 -7.34 -0.02
N VAL A 73 23.81 -7.48 -1.10
CA VAL A 73 24.31 -8.01 -2.37
C VAL A 73 24.55 -6.82 -3.32
N PRO A 74 25.75 -6.66 -3.88
CA PRO A 74 26.04 -5.54 -4.79
C PRO A 74 25.18 -5.63 -6.06
N THR A 75 24.82 -4.47 -6.60
CA THR A 75 24.08 -4.38 -7.86
C THR A 75 24.93 -4.81 -9.05
N ASN A 76 24.30 -5.37 -10.08
CA ASN A 76 24.99 -5.77 -11.32
C ASN A 76 25.59 -4.59 -12.10
N ALA A 77 25.01 -3.39 -11.95
CA ALA A 77 25.48 -2.16 -12.57
C ALA A 77 25.55 -1.04 -11.54
N THR A 78 26.40 -0.03 -11.79
CA THR A 78 26.51 1.16 -10.94
C THR A 78 25.17 1.89 -10.89
N MET A 79 24.70 2.17 -9.67
CA MET A 79 23.49 2.94 -9.45
C MET A 79 23.77 4.42 -9.75
N ILE A 80 23.02 4.99 -10.70
CA ILE A 80 23.15 6.39 -11.17
C ILE A 80 21.82 7.15 -11.04
N ARG A 81 20.84 6.61 -10.30
CA ARG A 81 19.55 7.26 -10.07
C ARG A 81 19.77 8.49 -9.21
N GLU A 82 19.27 9.62 -9.66
CA GLU A 82 19.25 10.86 -8.89
C GLU A 82 17.98 10.88 -8.04
N ASP A 83 18.16 10.89 -6.71
CA ASP A 83 17.08 11.03 -5.75
C ASP A 83 17.00 12.51 -5.33
N GLU A 84 15.88 13.16 -5.67
CA GLU A 84 15.63 14.56 -5.33
C GLU A 84 15.04 14.69 -3.91
N ASP A 85 15.22 15.86 -3.30
CA ASP A 85 14.68 16.18 -1.97
C ASP A 85 13.14 16.28 -1.96
N ASP A 86 12.54 16.09 -0.79
CA ASP A 86 11.10 16.22 -0.61
C ASP A 86 10.58 17.66 -0.83
N GLU A 87 9.55 17.80 -1.66
CA GLU A 87 8.83 19.07 -1.80
C GLU A 87 7.63 19.18 -0.85
N VAL A 88 7.68 20.16 0.06
CA VAL A 88 6.62 20.39 1.06
C VAL A 88 5.77 21.61 0.70
N TYR A 89 4.45 21.41 0.67
CA TYR A 89 3.47 22.43 0.33
C TYR A 89 2.56 22.75 1.52
N ARG A 90 2.13 24.02 1.62
CA ARG A 90 1.25 24.47 2.69
C ARG A 90 -0.15 23.88 2.57
N THR A 91 -0.68 23.75 1.35
CA THR A 91 -2.02 23.20 1.11
C THR A 91 -2.00 22.03 0.14
N ALA A 92 -2.99 21.14 0.26
CA ALA A 92 -3.15 20.02 -0.67
C ALA A 92 -3.37 20.50 -2.12
N ASN A 93 -4.06 21.62 -2.31
CA ASN A 93 -4.32 22.18 -3.64
C ASN A 93 -3.05 22.66 -4.32
N GLU A 94 -2.14 23.32 -3.59
CA GLU A 94 -0.83 23.71 -4.12
C GLU A 94 -0.01 22.48 -4.49
N LYS A 95 0.04 21.48 -3.61
CA LYS A 95 0.69 20.19 -3.87
C LYS A 95 0.18 19.54 -5.15
N TYR A 96 -1.14 19.41 -5.32
CA TYR A 96 -1.71 18.79 -6.52
C TYR A 96 -1.42 19.59 -7.79
N ARG A 97 -1.45 20.92 -7.73
CA ARG A 97 -1.08 21.76 -8.88
C ARG A 97 0.37 21.58 -9.29
N ALA A 98 1.28 21.52 -8.32
CA ALA A 98 2.69 21.27 -8.57
C ALA A 98 2.93 19.88 -9.17
N ILE A 99 2.34 18.84 -8.59
CA ILE A 99 2.39 17.47 -9.14
C ILE A 99 1.94 17.48 -10.60
N ILE A 100 0.76 18.05 -10.91
CA ILE A 100 0.22 18.09 -12.28
C ILE A 100 1.14 18.86 -13.24
N ALA A 101 1.73 19.97 -12.79
CA ALA A 101 2.68 20.73 -13.60
C ALA A 101 3.91 19.88 -13.96
N LEU A 102 4.48 19.18 -12.97
CA LEU A 102 5.60 18.27 -13.16
C LEU A 102 5.25 17.12 -14.11
N ILE A 103 4.07 16.50 -13.95
CA ILE A 103 3.57 15.44 -14.85
C ILE A 103 3.57 15.94 -16.30
N LYS A 104 3.05 17.14 -16.54
CA LYS A 104 2.96 17.71 -17.88
C LYS A 104 4.33 18.01 -18.47
N GLU A 105 5.26 18.50 -17.66
CA GLU A 105 6.63 18.76 -18.10
C GLU A 105 7.36 17.45 -18.46
N ALA A 106 7.35 16.48 -17.55
CA ALA A 106 7.95 15.16 -17.77
C ALA A 106 7.38 14.52 -19.05
N ARG A 107 6.05 14.53 -19.20
CA ARG A 107 5.38 14.01 -20.38
C ARG A 107 5.77 14.75 -21.67
N LYS A 108 5.89 16.09 -21.62
CA LYS A 108 6.33 16.88 -22.79
C LYS A 108 7.72 16.48 -23.27
N ARG A 109 8.59 16.06 -22.36
CA ARG A 109 9.93 15.51 -22.65
C ARG A 109 9.91 14.02 -23.01
N GLY A 110 8.75 13.35 -22.96
CA GLY A 110 8.62 11.92 -23.20
C GLY A 110 9.07 11.04 -22.03
N GLN A 111 9.31 11.62 -20.85
CA GLN A 111 9.74 10.88 -19.66
C GLN A 111 8.54 10.09 -19.08
N PRO A 112 8.66 8.76 -18.89
CA PRO A 112 7.64 7.98 -18.19
C PRO A 112 7.61 8.35 -16.71
N MET A 113 6.44 8.31 -16.09
CA MET A 113 6.29 8.71 -14.69
C MET A 113 5.35 7.81 -13.90
N LEU A 114 5.81 7.39 -12.73
CA LEU A 114 5.05 6.65 -11.73
C LEU A 114 4.71 7.59 -10.57
N VAL A 115 3.44 7.67 -10.20
CA VAL A 115 2.96 8.52 -9.10
C VAL A 115 2.38 7.66 -8.00
N GLY A 116 3.09 7.57 -6.88
CA GLY A 116 2.64 6.87 -5.68
C GLY A 116 1.63 7.68 -4.89
N THR A 117 0.55 7.05 -4.43
CA THR A 117 -0.38 7.63 -3.46
C THR A 117 -0.60 6.67 -2.29
N THR A 118 -1.02 7.22 -1.16
CA THR A 118 -1.24 6.46 0.08
C THR A 118 -2.64 5.85 0.22
N SER A 119 -3.56 6.17 -0.69
CA SER A 119 -4.95 5.69 -0.61
C SER A 119 -5.67 5.77 -1.95
N ILE A 120 -6.66 4.89 -2.14
CA ILE A 120 -7.47 4.83 -3.36
C ILE A 120 -8.16 6.17 -3.61
N GLU A 121 -8.70 6.80 -2.55
CA GLU A 121 -9.33 8.11 -2.63
C GLU A 121 -8.39 9.19 -3.19
N LYS A 122 -7.12 9.22 -2.73
CA LYS A 122 -6.13 10.16 -3.26
C LYS A 122 -5.78 9.86 -4.72
N SER A 123 -5.68 8.59 -5.10
CA SER A 123 -5.51 8.18 -6.50
C SER A 123 -6.66 8.65 -7.38
N GLU A 124 -7.91 8.52 -6.93
CA GLU A 124 -9.09 8.97 -7.68
C GLU A 124 -9.15 10.49 -7.82
N ILE A 125 -8.82 11.24 -6.75
CA ILE A 125 -8.73 12.71 -6.81
C ILE A 125 -7.69 13.13 -7.86
N LEU A 126 -6.49 12.54 -7.81
CA LEU A 126 -5.43 12.87 -8.75
C LEU A 126 -5.80 12.50 -10.19
N ALA A 127 -6.39 11.32 -10.40
CA ALA A 127 -6.89 10.86 -11.68
C ALA A 127 -7.94 11.82 -12.28
N ALA A 128 -8.87 12.28 -11.46
CA ALA A 128 -9.89 13.25 -11.87
C ALA A 128 -9.26 14.59 -12.31
N LEU A 129 -8.26 15.08 -11.56
CA LEU A 129 -7.53 16.30 -11.92
C LEU A 129 -6.74 16.15 -13.23
N LEU A 130 -6.06 15.02 -13.43
CA LEU A 130 -5.34 14.74 -14.67
C LEU A 130 -6.28 14.59 -15.87
N LYS A 131 -7.46 13.99 -15.66
CA LYS A 131 -8.49 13.89 -16.69
C LYS A 131 -9.02 15.26 -17.11
N LYS A 132 -9.24 16.16 -16.15
CA LYS A 132 -9.64 17.56 -16.41
C LYS A 132 -8.60 18.29 -17.27
N ASP A 133 -7.33 18.00 -17.03
CA ASP A 133 -6.20 18.59 -17.75
C ASP A 133 -5.80 17.82 -19.01
N LYS A 134 -6.60 16.83 -19.43
CA LYS A 134 -6.42 16.01 -20.63
C LYS A 134 -5.06 15.30 -20.68
N VAL A 135 -4.60 14.81 -19.53
CA VAL A 135 -3.38 13.99 -19.42
C VAL A 135 -3.79 12.50 -19.36
N PRO A 136 -3.53 11.70 -20.42
CA PRO A 136 -3.77 10.25 -20.39
C PRO A 136 -2.95 9.58 -19.28
N HIS A 137 -3.60 8.78 -18.45
CA HIS A 137 -2.96 8.09 -17.34
C HIS A 137 -3.66 6.75 -17.06
N GLN A 138 -3.00 5.88 -16.30
CA GLN A 138 -3.55 4.62 -15.81
C GLN A 138 -3.51 4.60 -14.28
N VAL A 139 -4.44 3.87 -13.65
CA VAL A 139 -4.56 3.81 -12.18
C VAL A 139 -4.52 2.35 -11.72
N LEU A 140 -3.68 2.09 -10.72
CA LEU A 140 -3.52 0.81 -10.05
C LEU A 140 -4.07 0.94 -8.63
N ASN A 141 -5.04 0.08 -8.29
CA ASN A 141 -5.79 0.16 -7.04
C ASN A 141 -5.66 -1.10 -6.18
N ALA A 142 -4.71 -1.98 -6.50
CA ALA A 142 -4.41 -3.24 -5.84
C ALA A 142 -5.60 -4.21 -5.78
N ARG A 143 -6.56 -4.10 -6.72
CA ARG A 143 -7.73 -5.01 -6.77
C ARG A 143 -7.58 -6.14 -7.78
N TYR A 144 -6.85 -5.93 -8.88
CA TYR A 144 -6.78 -6.87 -10.00
C TYR A 144 -5.34 -7.12 -10.41
N HIS A 145 -4.63 -7.95 -9.64
CA HIS A 145 -3.17 -8.15 -9.78
C HIS A 145 -2.71 -8.52 -11.21
N GLU A 146 -3.44 -9.37 -11.93
CA GLU A 146 -3.06 -9.78 -13.30
C GLU A 146 -3.16 -8.63 -14.32
N GLN A 147 -4.25 -7.85 -14.26
CA GLN A 147 -4.42 -6.70 -15.15
C GLN A 147 -3.42 -5.58 -14.80
N GLU A 148 -3.16 -5.38 -13.51
CA GLU A 148 -2.21 -4.39 -13.02
C GLU A 148 -0.77 -4.70 -13.46
N ALA A 149 -0.39 -5.99 -13.52
CA ALA A 149 0.91 -6.40 -14.04
C ALA A 149 1.12 -5.98 -15.50
N HIS A 150 0.10 -6.11 -16.35
CA HIS A 150 0.17 -5.66 -17.74
C HIS A 150 0.31 -4.13 -17.85
N ILE A 151 -0.38 -3.39 -16.99
CA ILE A 151 -0.28 -1.93 -16.92
C ILE A 151 1.13 -1.50 -16.50
N ILE A 152 1.68 -2.10 -15.43
CA ILE A 152 3.03 -1.81 -14.95
C ILE A 152 4.08 -2.15 -16.00
N ALA A 153 3.94 -3.27 -16.71
CA ALA A 153 4.86 -3.65 -17.78
C ALA A 153 4.95 -2.59 -18.91
N GLN A 154 3.91 -1.78 -19.09
CA GLN A 154 3.86 -0.70 -20.08
C GLN A 154 4.09 0.70 -19.47
N ALA A 155 4.31 0.80 -18.15
CA ALA A 155 4.49 2.08 -17.47
C ALA A 155 5.80 2.80 -17.86
N GLY A 156 6.82 2.06 -18.31
CA GLY A 156 8.11 2.61 -18.73
C GLY A 156 8.16 3.16 -20.16
N VAL A 157 7.07 3.08 -20.93
CA VAL A 157 7.01 3.58 -22.31
C VAL A 157 7.01 5.12 -22.32
N PRO A 158 7.71 5.78 -23.28
CA PRO A 158 7.79 7.24 -23.31
C PRO A 158 6.45 7.97 -23.19
N GLY A 159 6.38 8.92 -22.26
CA GLY A 159 5.20 9.74 -21.97
C GLY A 159 4.05 9.01 -21.25
N SER A 160 4.27 7.77 -20.80
CA SER A 160 3.32 7.04 -19.96
C SER A 160 3.25 7.64 -18.56
N VAL A 161 2.04 7.67 -17.98
CA VAL A 161 1.78 8.16 -16.62
C VAL A 161 0.94 7.13 -15.90
N THR A 162 1.47 6.58 -14.81
CA THR A 162 0.83 5.53 -14.03
C THR A 162 0.70 5.98 -12.58
N ILE A 163 -0.50 5.88 -12.02
CA ILE A 163 -0.79 6.18 -10.61
C ILE A 163 -0.89 4.86 -9.86
N ALA A 164 -0.13 4.70 -8.78
CA ALA A 164 -0.10 3.49 -7.97
C ALA A 164 -0.48 3.79 -6.52
N THR A 165 -1.26 2.91 -5.91
CA THR A 165 -1.75 3.07 -4.53
C THR A 165 -1.04 2.07 -3.63
N ASN A 166 -0.38 2.54 -2.55
CA ASN A 166 0.24 1.70 -1.50
C ASN A 166 1.06 0.52 -2.06
N MET A 167 2.12 0.82 -2.79
CA MET A 167 3.18 -0.15 -3.08
C MET A 167 4.19 -0.21 -1.94
#